data_AF-A0A7V3M4L3-F1
#
_entry.id   AF-A0A7V3M4L3-F1
#
_cell.length_a   1.000
_cell.length_b   1.000
_cell.length_c   1.000
_cell.angle_alpha   90.00
_cell.angle_beta   90.00
_cell.angle_gamma   90.00
#
_symmetry.space_group_name_H-M   'P 1'
#
loop_
_entity.id
_entity.type
_entity.pdbx_description
1 polymer ?
#
loop_
_entity_poly.entity_id
_entity_poly.type
_entity_poly.pdbx_seq_one_letter_code
_entity_poly.pdbx_strand_id
1 'polypeptide(L)'
;MTFTSTAAARRKNIAVIGSGIAGMSAAWLLSKRHDVTVYEKAERLGGHSNTVSVETSAGPTAVDTGFIVFNDVTYPNLVALLEHLGVPTKPSDMSFGVSLNGGRTEYSSVGASAFLDNGRNLMSPRFWSMTIDLMRFYRHAPLELLGARDDLVSLGEYLERRGYGEAFQRDHLLPQAAAIWSASMAEIHHYPACAFVRFFENH
;
A
#
# COMPACT_ATOMS: atom_id res chain seq x y z
N MET A 1 -23.90 -21.84 -23.34
CA MET A 1 -25.03 -22.07 -22.41
C MET A 1 -25.50 -20.72 -21.92
N THR A 2 -26.69 -20.31 -22.33
CA THR A 2 -27.28 -19.01 -22.02
C THR A 2 -28.06 -19.14 -20.71
N PHE A 3 -27.56 -18.53 -19.62
CA PHE A 3 -28.31 -18.43 -18.38
C PHE A 3 -29.37 -17.33 -18.52
N THR A 4 -30.56 -17.68 -19.01
CA THR A 4 -31.72 -16.80 -18.92
C THR A 4 -32.28 -16.85 -17.51
N SER A 5 -32.04 -15.81 -16.72
CA SER A 5 -32.70 -15.60 -15.43
C SER A 5 -34.13 -15.11 -15.68
N THR A 6 -35.10 -16.02 -15.62
CA THR A 6 -36.54 -15.74 -15.82
C THR A 6 -37.28 -15.64 -14.49
N ALA A 7 -36.95 -14.65 -13.68
CA ALA A 7 -37.85 -14.11 -12.66
C ALA A 7 -37.50 -12.64 -12.44
N ALA A 8 -38.48 -11.74 -12.53
CA ALA A 8 -38.31 -10.37 -12.07
C ALA A 8 -37.79 -10.43 -10.62
N ALA A 9 -36.55 -10.01 -10.39
CA ALA A 9 -35.88 -10.20 -9.11
C ALA A 9 -36.68 -9.52 -8.01
N ARG A 10 -37.37 -10.31 -7.18
CA ARG A 10 -38.18 -9.80 -6.07
C ARG A 10 -37.29 -8.96 -5.16
N ARG A 11 -37.77 -7.77 -4.77
CA ARG A 11 -37.11 -6.91 -3.79
C ARG A 11 -36.84 -7.72 -2.52
N LYS A 12 -35.61 -7.66 -2.00
CA LYS A 12 -35.15 -8.40 -0.81
C LYS A 12 -34.82 -7.41 0.30
N ASN A 13 -34.93 -7.88 1.54
CA ASN A 13 -34.36 -7.22 2.72
C ASN A 13 -32.96 -7.79 2.94
N ILE A 14 -31.93 -6.95 2.90
CA ILE A 14 -30.53 -7.35 2.96
C ILE A 14 -29.84 -6.61 4.10
N ALA A 15 -29.19 -7.37 5.00
CA ALA A 15 -28.31 -6.82 6.01
C ALA A 15 -26.86 -6.80 5.48
N VAL A 16 -26.17 -5.66 5.62
CA VAL A 16 -24.73 -5.52 5.40
C VAL A 16 -24.08 -5.27 6.76
N ILE A 17 -23.14 -6.13 7.15
CA ILE A 17 -22.43 -6.01 8.44
C ILE A 17 -21.05 -5.40 8.20
N GLY A 18 -20.84 -4.21 8.76
CA GLY A 18 -19.64 -3.39 8.59
C GLY A 18 -19.82 -2.29 7.53
N SER A 19 -19.37 -1.09 7.86
CA SER A 19 -19.46 0.12 7.04
C SER A 19 -18.11 0.56 6.45
N GLY A 20 -17.13 -0.34 6.40
CA GLY A 20 -15.91 -0.12 5.62
C GLY A 20 -16.21 0.05 4.13
N ILE A 21 -15.20 0.43 3.33
CA ILE A 21 -15.38 0.73 1.90
C ILE A 21 -16.09 -0.39 1.13
N ALA A 22 -15.78 -1.66 1.43
CA ALA A 22 -16.44 -2.81 0.82
C ALA A 22 -17.93 -2.89 1.19
N GLY A 23 -18.27 -2.74 2.46
CA GLY A 23 -19.65 -2.77 2.95
C GLY A 23 -20.48 -1.62 2.40
N MET A 24 -19.93 -0.40 2.42
CA MET A 24 -20.62 0.78 1.86
C MET A 24 -20.80 0.70 0.34
N SER A 25 -19.81 0.20 -0.39
CA SER A 25 -19.93 -0.01 -1.84
C SER A 25 -20.99 -1.07 -2.17
N ALA A 26 -21.02 -2.18 -1.43
CA ALA A 26 -22.03 -3.20 -1.58
C ALA A 26 -23.43 -2.66 -1.24
N ALA A 27 -23.58 -1.95 -0.11
CA ALA A 27 -24.84 -1.35 0.30
C ALA A 27 -25.36 -0.34 -0.73
N TRP A 28 -24.48 0.51 -1.26
CA TRP A 28 -24.83 1.49 -2.29
C TRP A 28 -25.30 0.84 -3.60
N LEU A 29 -24.65 -0.24 -4.06
CA LEU A 29 -25.07 -0.95 -5.27
C LEU A 29 -26.37 -1.73 -5.06
N LEU A 30 -26.51 -2.42 -3.93
CA LEU A 30 -27.68 -3.24 -3.62
C LEU A 30 -28.94 -2.40 -3.36
N SER A 31 -28.79 -1.22 -2.75
CA SER A 31 -29.93 -0.34 -2.43
C SER A 31 -30.68 0.16 -3.66
N LYS A 32 -30.06 0.11 -4.85
CA LYS A 32 -30.71 0.43 -6.13
C LYS A 32 -31.85 -0.53 -6.48
N ARG A 33 -31.90 -1.72 -5.87
CA ARG A 33 -32.91 -2.77 -6.18
C ARG A 33 -33.50 -3.46 -4.95
N HIS A 34 -32.93 -3.24 -3.77
CA HIS A 34 -33.24 -3.97 -2.54
C HIS A 34 -33.35 -3.02 -1.35
N ASP A 35 -34.02 -3.47 -0.29
CA ASP A 35 -34.05 -2.77 0.98
C ASP A 35 -32.83 -3.19 1.79
N VAL A 36 -31.91 -2.26 2.02
CA VAL A 36 -30.62 -2.54 2.65
C VAL A 36 -30.54 -1.89 4.02
N THR A 37 -30.14 -2.67 5.02
CA THR A 37 -29.81 -2.18 6.37
C THR A 37 -28.34 -2.42 6.64
N VAL A 38 -27.61 -1.36 6.99
CA VAL A 38 -26.19 -1.45 7.35
C VAL A 38 -26.07 -1.48 8.86
N TYR A 39 -25.31 -2.43 9.38
CA TYR A 39 -24.98 -2.55 10.81
C TYR A 39 -23.50 -2.24 10.98
N GLU A 40 -23.18 -1.23 11.78
CA GLU A 40 -21.82 -0.86 12.14
C GLU A 40 -21.66 -0.90 13.66
N LYS A 41 -20.52 -1.39 14.12
CA LYS A 41 -20.18 -1.46 15.55
C LYS A 41 -19.70 -0.09 16.06
N ALA A 42 -18.95 0.64 15.25
CA ALA A 42 -18.43 1.96 15.58
C ALA A 42 -19.52 3.05 15.52
N GLU A 43 -19.26 4.17 16.18
CA GLU A 43 -20.12 5.36 16.12
C GLU A 43 -19.97 6.16 14.80
N ARG A 44 -19.17 5.65 13.86
CA ARG A 44 -18.88 6.28 12.57
C ARG A 44 -18.85 5.25 11.45
N LEU A 45 -19.11 5.73 10.23
CA LEU A 45 -18.92 4.94 9.03
C LEU A 45 -17.46 4.95 8.56
N GLY A 46 -17.10 4.04 7.64
CA GLY A 46 -15.86 4.10 6.85
C GLY A 46 -14.77 3.12 7.26
N GLY A 47 -14.83 2.52 8.46
CA GLY A 47 -13.80 1.57 8.91
C GLY A 47 -12.40 2.20 8.89
N HIS A 48 -11.45 1.64 8.13
CA HIS A 48 -10.10 2.19 8.01
C HIS A 48 -10.01 3.53 7.24
N SER A 49 -11.05 3.92 6.50
CA SER A 49 -11.15 5.31 6.04
C SER A 49 -11.50 6.17 7.26
N ASN A 50 -10.50 6.92 7.76
CA ASN A 50 -10.60 7.66 9.00
C ASN A 50 -9.92 9.02 8.88
N THR A 51 -10.75 10.06 8.87
CA THR A 51 -10.32 11.46 8.86
C THR A 51 -10.62 12.06 10.23
N VAL A 52 -9.62 12.65 10.88
CA VAL A 52 -9.76 13.34 12.16
C VAL A 52 -9.49 14.83 11.98
N SER A 53 -10.18 15.69 12.74
CA SER A 53 -9.89 17.12 12.75
C SER A 53 -8.83 17.42 13.80
N VAL A 54 -7.76 18.09 13.41
CA VAL A 54 -6.64 18.48 14.28
C VAL A 54 -6.49 20.00 14.25
N GLU A 55 -6.33 20.62 15.41
CA GLU A 55 -5.99 22.04 15.50
C GLU A 55 -4.53 22.25 15.10
N THR A 56 -4.30 23.06 14.06
CA THR A 56 -2.95 23.42 13.60
C THR A 56 -2.77 24.93 13.66
N SER A 57 -1.55 25.42 13.41
CA SER A 57 -1.28 26.85 13.26
C SER A 57 -2.05 27.50 12.10
N ALA A 58 -2.54 26.71 11.14
CA ALA A 58 -3.39 27.16 10.04
C ALA A 58 -4.90 27.04 10.36
N GLY A 59 -5.26 26.57 11.56
CA GLY A 59 -6.63 26.28 11.99
C GLY A 59 -7.00 24.79 11.94
N PRO A 60 -8.29 24.46 12.14
CA PRO A 60 -8.78 23.09 12.08
C PRO A 60 -8.48 22.44 10.74
N THR A 61 -7.74 21.33 10.76
CA THR A 61 -7.26 20.61 9.58
C THR A 61 -7.71 19.16 9.61
N ALA A 62 -8.30 18.70 8.52
CA ALA A 62 -8.67 17.30 8.33
C ALA A 62 -7.40 16.47 8.02
N VAL A 63 -7.16 15.43 8.81
CA VAL A 63 -6.00 14.53 8.69
C VAL A 63 -6.49 13.10 8.53
N ASP A 64 -6.14 12.47 7.42
CA ASP A 64 -6.40 11.05 7.20
C ASP A 64 -5.36 10.21 7.95
N THR A 65 -5.83 9.19 8.68
CA THR A 65 -5.00 8.40 9.61
C THR A 65 -5.01 6.90 9.32
N GLY A 66 -5.76 6.48 8.30
CA GLY A 66 -5.80 5.10 7.84
C GLY A 66 -5.56 5.04 6.34
N PHE A 67 -6.63 5.02 5.56
CA PHE A 67 -6.52 5.13 4.11
C PHE A 67 -6.24 6.58 3.70
N ILE A 68 -5.05 6.84 3.16
CA ILE A 68 -4.57 8.22 2.87
C ILE A 68 -4.27 8.46 1.38
N VAL A 69 -4.03 7.41 0.59
CA VAL A 69 -3.58 7.52 -0.81
C VAL A 69 -4.10 6.35 -1.66
N PHE A 70 -4.25 6.60 -2.95
CA PHE A 70 -4.58 5.60 -3.97
C PHE A 70 -3.86 5.92 -5.28
N ASN A 71 -3.79 4.96 -6.20
CA ASN A 71 -3.36 5.15 -7.58
C ASN A 71 -4.38 4.54 -8.56
N ASP A 72 -4.31 4.95 -9.82
CA ASP A 72 -5.24 4.54 -10.89
C ASP A 72 -5.05 3.08 -11.33
N VAL A 73 -3.82 2.58 -11.31
CA VAL A 73 -3.49 1.18 -11.67
C VAL A 73 -4.11 0.18 -10.69
N THR A 74 -3.98 0.45 -9.39
CA THR A 74 -4.36 -0.48 -8.32
C THR A 74 -5.83 -0.30 -7.91
N TYR A 75 -6.40 0.89 -8.08
CA TYR A 75 -7.74 1.23 -7.59
C TYR A 75 -8.71 1.75 -8.65
N PRO A 76 -8.83 1.14 -9.85
CA PRO A 76 -9.65 1.68 -10.93
C PRO A 76 -11.13 1.86 -10.54
N ASN A 77 -11.67 0.93 -9.74
CA ASN A 77 -13.05 1.02 -9.25
C ASN A 77 -13.25 2.15 -8.23
N LEU A 78 -12.24 2.44 -7.40
CA LEU A 78 -12.32 3.55 -6.45
C LEU A 78 -12.25 4.88 -7.18
N VAL A 79 -11.34 5.01 -8.16
CA VAL A 79 -11.24 6.21 -9.01
C VAL A 79 -12.58 6.49 -9.68
N ALA A 80 -13.17 5.50 -10.35
CA ALA A 80 -14.48 5.64 -10.98
C ALA A 80 -15.60 5.98 -9.98
N LEU A 81 -15.54 5.45 -8.75
CA LEU A 81 -16.50 5.80 -7.70
C LEU A 81 -16.35 7.26 -7.25
N LEU A 82 -15.12 7.72 -7.02
CA LEU A 82 -14.85 9.11 -6.62
C LEU A 82 -15.29 10.09 -7.71
N GLU A 83 -15.00 9.78 -8.98
CA GLU A 83 -15.48 10.55 -10.14
C GLU A 83 -17.01 10.58 -10.22
N HIS A 84 -17.67 9.43 -10.04
CA HIS A 84 -19.12 9.33 -10.04
C HIS A 84 -19.77 10.19 -8.93
N LEU A 85 -19.11 10.27 -7.78
CA LEU A 85 -19.56 11.08 -6.64
C LEU A 85 -19.11 12.56 -6.73
N GLY A 86 -18.29 12.92 -7.72
CA GLY A 86 -17.72 14.26 -7.86
C GLY A 86 -16.74 14.64 -6.74
N VAL A 87 -16.07 13.65 -6.12
CA VAL A 87 -15.11 13.89 -5.05
C VAL A 87 -13.77 14.34 -5.63
N PRO A 88 -13.28 15.53 -5.28
CA PRO A 88 -12.01 16.04 -5.81
C PRO A 88 -10.83 15.26 -5.24
N THR A 89 -9.79 15.10 -6.05
CA THR A 89 -8.54 14.43 -5.70
C THR A 89 -7.38 15.38 -5.90
N LYS A 90 -6.25 15.10 -5.25
CA LYS A 90 -5.02 15.90 -5.40
C LYS A 90 -3.84 14.96 -5.63
N PRO A 91 -2.92 15.30 -6.53
CA PRO A 91 -1.64 14.59 -6.63
C PRO A 91 -0.92 14.66 -5.28
N SER A 92 -0.39 13.53 -4.84
CA SER A 92 0.49 13.43 -3.69
C SER A 92 1.88 13.04 -4.14
N ASP A 93 2.90 13.67 -3.56
CA ASP A 93 4.28 13.23 -3.69
C ASP A 93 4.50 12.04 -2.76
N MET A 94 4.86 10.89 -3.31
CA MET A 94 5.17 9.66 -2.59
C MET A 94 6.68 9.46 -2.42
N SER A 95 7.44 10.55 -2.33
CA SER A 95 8.87 10.51 -2.05
C SER A 95 9.18 9.75 -0.76
N PHE A 96 10.36 9.13 -0.76
CA PHE A 96 10.83 8.28 0.30
C PHE A 96 12.11 8.87 0.90
N GLY A 97 12.22 8.81 2.23
CA GLY A 97 13.37 9.29 2.98
C GLY A 97 13.66 8.34 4.14
N VAL A 98 14.94 8.08 4.36
CA VAL A 98 15.43 7.19 5.42
C VAL A 98 16.45 7.95 6.25
N SER A 99 16.33 7.84 7.57
CA SER A 99 17.35 8.26 8.53
C SER A 99 17.65 7.12 9.49
N LEU A 100 18.89 6.67 9.51
CA LEU A 100 19.35 5.52 10.29
C LEU A 100 20.29 5.95 11.40
N ASN A 101 20.19 5.26 12.54
CA ASN A 101 21.09 5.40 13.68
C ASN A 101 21.24 6.86 14.16
N GLY A 102 20.12 7.60 14.20
CA GLY A 102 20.11 9.01 14.60
C GLY A 102 20.77 9.95 13.58
N GLY A 103 20.57 9.72 12.28
CA GLY A 103 21.09 10.57 11.21
C GLY A 103 22.55 10.29 10.82
N ARG A 104 23.10 9.14 11.21
CA ARG A 104 24.45 8.72 10.76
C ARG A 104 24.47 8.30 9.29
N THR A 105 23.34 7.86 8.77
CA THR A 105 23.15 7.55 7.37
C THR A 105 21.76 8.00 6.99
N GLU A 106 21.69 8.92 6.05
CA GLU A 106 20.43 9.41 5.50
C GLU A 106 20.46 9.23 3.99
N TYR A 107 19.30 9.02 3.38
CA TYR A 107 19.14 9.13 1.93
C TYR A 107 17.68 9.29 1.57
N SER A 108 17.43 9.77 0.36
CA SER A 108 16.08 9.92 -0.18
C SER A 108 16.02 9.51 -1.64
N SER A 109 14.82 9.19 -2.12
CA SER A 109 14.53 9.02 -3.55
C SER A 109 14.53 10.34 -4.34
N VAL A 110 14.66 11.50 -3.69
CA VAL A 110 14.56 12.83 -4.34
C VAL A 110 15.93 13.32 -4.84
N GLY A 111 16.32 12.86 -6.02
CA GLY A 111 17.51 13.35 -6.72
C GLY A 111 18.85 12.86 -6.13
N ALA A 112 19.92 13.05 -6.91
CA ALA A 112 21.23 12.46 -6.58
C ALA A 112 21.86 13.02 -5.29
N SER A 113 21.67 14.31 -5.01
CA SER A 113 22.24 14.94 -3.80
C SER A 113 21.62 14.37 -2.53
N ALA A 114 20.29 14.21 -2.49
CA ALA A 114 19.61 13.64 -1.33
C ALA A 114 19.84 12.13 -1.23
N PHE A 115 19.96 11.43 -2.35
CA PHE A 115 20.35 10.01 -2.36
C PHE A 115 21.73 9.77 -1.75
N LEU A 116 22.70 10.65 -2.04
CA LEU A 116 24.07 10.52 -1.56
C LEU A 116 24.33 11.24 -0.22
N ASP A 117 23.29 11.78 0.43
CA ASP A 117 23.41 12.65 1.61
C ASP A 117 24.48 13.74 1.42
N ASN A 118 24.32 14.50 0.34
CA ASN A 118 25.24 15.56 -0.08
C ASN A 118 26.71 15.09 -0.17
N GLY A 119 26.91 13.82 -0.54
CA GLY A 119 28.22 13.21 -0.74
C GLY A 119 28.74 12.40 0.45
N ARG A 120 28.08 12.42 1.62
CA ARG A 120 28.49 11.63 2.80
C ARG A 120 28.46 10.13 2.53
N ASN A 121 27.48 9.67 1.75
CA ASN A 121 27.34 8.26 1.42
C ASN A 121 28.32 7.78 0.33
N LEU A 122 29.01 8.67 -0.38
CA LEU A 122 29.95 8.30 -1.44
C LEU A 122 31.07 7.39 -0.94
N MET A 123 31.50 7.59 0.31
CA MET A 123 32.59 6.85 0.93
C MET A 123 32.11 5.67 1.79
N SER A 124 30.81 5.31 1.74
CA SER A 124 30.22 4.25 2.56
C SER A 124 30.12 2.94 1.77
N PRO A 125 30.96 1.93 2.04
CA PRO A 125 30.85 0.63 1.37
C PRO A 125 29.52 -0.06 1.66
N ARG A 126 28.97 0.15 2.87
CA ARG A 126 27.67 -0.40 3.27
C ARG A 126 26.53 0.19 2.44
N PHE A 127 26.57 1.51 2.19
CA PHE A 127 25.57 2.18 1.34
C PHE A 127 25.64 1.70 -0.11
N TRP A 128 26.85 1.54 -0.66
CA TRP A 128 26.99 1.01 -2.02
C TRP A 128 26.57 -0.45 -2.14
N SER A 129 26.88 -1.28 -1.14
CA SER A 129 26.40 -2.67 -1.08
C SER A 129 24.87 -2.73 -1.08
N MET A 130 24.23 -1.93 -0.23
CA MET A 130 22.77 -1.76 -0.21
C MET A 130 22.22 -1.33 -1.58
N THR A 131 22.85 -0.34 -2.21
CA THR A 131 22.42 0.23 -3.50
C THR A 131 22.55 -0.77 -4.65
N ILE A 132 23.64 -1.54 -4.69
CA ILE A 132 23.84 -2.57 -5.72
C ILE A 132 22.76 -3.65 -5.59
N ASP A 133 22.51 -4.11 -4.36
CA ASP A 133 21.48 -5.11 -4.09
C ASP A 133 20.07 -4.58 -4.35
N LEU A 134 19.81 -3.31 -4.08
CA LEU A 134 18.57 -2.62 -4.44
C LEU A 134 18.31 -2.69 -5.94
N MET A 135 19.29 -2.28 -6.74
CA MET A 135 19.20 -2.33 -8.21
C MET A 135 19.04 -3.76 -8.72
N ARG A 136 19.75 -4.72 -8.09
CA ARG A 136 19.64 -6.15 -8.39
C ARG A 136 18.22 -6.67 -8.10
N PHE A 137 17.65 -6.30 -6.96
CA PHE A 137 16.32 -6.74 -6.55
C PHE A 137 15.26 -6.27 -7.53
N TYR A 138 15.21 -4.96 -7.83
CA TYR A 138 14.22 -4.42 -8.76
C TYR A 138 14.38 -4.94 -10.20
N ARG A 139 15.59 -5.35 -10.60
CA ARG A 139 15.81 -5.95 -11.92
C ARG A 139 15.35 -7.41 -12.02
N HIS A 140 15.59 -8.20 -10.98
CA HIS A 140 15.44 -9.67 -11.06
C HIS A 140 14.16 -10.18 -10.41
N ALA A 141 13.74 -9.60 -9.28
CA ALA A 141 12.61 -10.10 -8.51
C ALA A 141 11.28 -10.12 -9.31
N PRO A 142 10.93 -9.10 -10.12
CA PRO A 142 9.73 -9.15 -10.95
C PRO A 142 9.73 -10.30 -11.96
N LEU A 143 10.86 -10.49 -12.65
CA LEU A 143 10.99 -11.53 -13.68
C LEU A 143 10.83 -12.95 -13.11
N GLU A 144 11.35 -13.15 -11.90
CA GLU A 144 11.42 -14.47 -11.28
C GLU A 144 10.14 -14.82 -10.53
N LEU A 145 9.61 -13.88 -9.74
CA LEU A 145 8.49 -14.15 -8.85
C LEU A 145 7.14 -14.01 -9.57
N LEU A 146 7.01 -13.07 -10.51
CA LEU A 146 5.76 -12.89 -11.26
C LEU A 146 5.62 -13.92 -12.39
N GLY A 147 6.75 -14.34 -12.98
CA GLY A 147 6.79 -15.35 -14.03
C GLY A 147 6.49 -16.76 -13.53
N ALA A 148 7.00 -17.12 -12.34
CA ALA A 148 6.82 -18.46 -11.76
C ALA A 148 5.46 -18.65 -11.06
N ARG A 149 4.79 -17.57 -10.64
CA ARG A 149 3.59 -17.60 -9.77
C ARG A 149 3.78 -18.46 -8.51
N ASP A 150 5.00 -18.47 -7.97
CA ASP A 150 5.29 -19.19 -6.73
C ASP A 150 4.86 -18.32 -5.54
N ASP A 151 3.57 -18.39 -5.22
CA ASP A 151 2.94 -17.58 -4.16
C ASP A 151 3.30 -18.08 -2.74
N LEU A 152 4.10 -19.16 -2.62
CA LEU A 152 4.42 -19.80 -1.35
C LEU A 152 5.78 -19.40 -0.77
N VAL A 153 6.68 -18.81 -1.56
CA VAL A 153 7.99 -18.38 -1.09
C VAL A 153 7.86 -17.09 -0.27
N SER A 154 8.39 -17.12 0.95
CA SER A 154 8.47 -15.93 1.79
C SER A 154 9.54 -14.96 1.27
N LEU A 155 9.37 -13.66 1.54
CA LEU A 155 10.32 -12.63 1.14
C LEU A 155 11.71 -12.94 1.70
N GLY A 156 11.81 -13.32 2.96
CA GLY A 156 13.05 -13.70 3.61
C GLY A 156 13.75 -14.87 2.93
N GLU A 157 13.02 -15.94 2.64
CA GLU A 157 13.57 -17.10 1.93
C GLU A 157 14.07 -16.73 0.53
N TYR A 158 13.34 -15.88 -0.20
CA TYR A 158 13.82 -15.37 -1.49
C TYR A 158 15.11 -14.56 -1.34
N LEU A 159 15.18 -13.70 -0.32
CA LEU A 159 16.35 -12.85 -0.06
C LEU A 159 17.60 -13.68 0.28
N GLU A 160 17.44 -14.71 1.12
CA GLU A 160 18.50 -15.66 1.48
C GLU A 160 18.96 -16.48 0.28
N ARG A 161 18.03 -17.09 -0.48
CA ARG A 161 18.34 -17.91 -1.66
C ARG A 161 19.11 -17.13 -2.72
N ARG A 162 18.84 -15.83 -2.86
CA ARG A 162 19.50 -14.95 -3.82
C ARG A 162 20.74 -14.24 -3.26
N GLY A 163 21.08 -14.46 -2.00
CA GLY A 163 22.26 -13.88 -1.36
C GLY A 163 22.21 -12.35 -1.32
N TYR A 164 21.08 -11.77 -0.95
CA TYR A 164 20.98 -10.33 -0.69
C TYR A 164 21.63 -9.97 0.64
N GLY A 165 22.47 -8.94 0.63
CA GLY A 165 23.24 -8.50 1.78
C GLY A 165 22.39 -7.85 2.87
N GLU A 166 22.89 -7.92 4.10
CA GLU A 166 22.22 -7.38 5.28
C GLU A 166 21.89 -5.88 5.15
N ALA A 167 22.76 -5.09 4.53
CA ALA A 167 22.54 -3.66 4.34
C ALA A 167 21.27 -3.40 3.51
N PHE A 168 21.09 -4.09 2.38
CA PHE A 168 19.86 -3.99 1.59
C PHE A 168 18.62 -4.39 2.37
N GLN A 169 18.68 -5.51 3.09
CA GLN A 169 17.53 -6.01 3.82
C GLN A 169 17.14 -5.08 4.99
N ARG A 170 18.10 -4.71 5.84
CA ARG A 170 17.86 -4.02 7.11
C ARG A 170 17.89 -2.51 7.04
N ASP A 171 18.55 -1.93 6.04
CA ASP A 171 18.72 -0.48 5.91
C ASP A 171 17.77 0.12 4.85
N HIS A 172 17.11 -0.72 4.04
CA HIS A 172 16.20 -0.29 2.98
C HIS A 172 14.91 -1.11 2.94
N LEU A 173 14.98 -2.37 2.52
CA LEU A 173 13.81 -3.13 2.06
C LEU A 173 12.80 -3.42 3.19
N LEU A 174 13.26 -4.01 4.29
CA LEU A 174 12.39 -4.37 5.41
C LEU A 174 11.84 -3.13 6.14
N PRO A 175 12.64 -2.06 6.42
CA PRO A 175 12.11 -0.83 6.98
C PRO A 175 11.06 -0.15 6.09
N GLN A 176 11.30 -0.06 4.78
CA GLN A 176 10.36 0.54 3.83
C GLN A 176 9.02 -0.20 3.86
N ALA A 177 9.05 -1.52 3.77
CA ALA A 177 7.87 -2.34 3.80
C ALA A 177 7.17 -2.33 5.17
N ALA A 178 7.93 -2.36 6.27
CA ALA A 178 7.38 -2.23 7.61
C ALA A 178 6.56 -0.93 7.78
N ALA A 179 7.05 0.17 7.21
CA ALA A 179 6.35 1.45 7.21
C ALA A 179 5.07 1.41 6.35
N ILE A 180 5.12 0.79 5.17
CA ILE A 180 3.95 0.68 4.26
C ILE A 180 2.84 -0.17 4.87
N TRP A 181 3.18 -1.34 5.43
CA TRP A 181 2.20 -2.31 5.91
C TRP A 181 1.93 -2.23 7.42
N SER A 182 2.47 -1.22 8.12
CA SER A 182 2.34 -1.08 9.58
C SER A 182 2.67 -2.38 10.33
N ALA A 183 3.72 -3.07 9.88
CA ALA A 183 4.12 -4.38 10.38
C ALA A 183 5.57 -4.35 10.88
N SER A 184 5.94 -5.26 11.76
CA SER A 184 7.34 -5.42 12.17
C SER A 184 8.18 -5.94 10.99
N MET A 185 9.48 -5.61 10.99
CA MET A 185 10.42 -6.17 9.99
C MET A 185 10.43 -7.71 9.99
N ALA A 186 10.19 -8.33 11.14
CA ALA A 186 10.06 -9.79 11.26
C ALA A 186 8.81 -10.32 10.54
N GLU A 187 7.67 -9.64 10.63
CA GLU A 187 6.47 -10.02 9.90
C GLU A 187 6.65 -9.83 8.38
N ILE A 188 7.27 -8.73 7.96
CA ILE A 188 7.60 -8.48 6.55
C ILE A 188 8.50 -9.58 5.99
N HIS A 189 9.44 -10.10 6.79
CA HIS A 189 10.31 -11.20 6.38
C HIS A 189 9.52 -12.47 5.99
N HIS A 190 8.37 -12.71 6.63
CA HIS A 190 7.49 -13.85 6.34
C HIS A 190 6.44 -13.54 5.28
N TYR A 191 6.40 -12.31 4.76
CA TYR A 191 5.41 -11.89 3.77
C TYR A 191 5.62 -12.61 2.43
N PRO A 192 4.56 -12.92 1.65
CA PRO A 192 4.73 -13.58 0.35
C PRO A 192 5.54 -12.71 -0.62
N ALA A 193 6.65 -13.25 -1.14
CA ALA A 193 7.58 -12.49 -1.99
C ALA A 193 6.90 -12.00 -3.29
N CYS A 194 6.05 -12.84 -3.89
CA CYS A 194 5.28 -12.50 -5.07
C CYS A 194 4.33 -11.32 -4.83
N ALA A 195 3.60 -11.33 -3.70
CA ALA A 195 2.69 -10.23 -3.35
C ALA A 195 3.44 -8.93 -3.09
N PHE A 196 4.59 -9.02 -2.41
CA PHE A 196 5.49 -7.90 -2.19
C PHE A 196 5.91 -7.25 -3.52
N VAL A 197 6.47 -8.03 -4.44
CA VAL A 197 6.97 -7.51 -5.72
C VAL A 197 5.85 -6.94 -6.58
N ARG A 198 4.67 -7.59 -6.61
CA ARG A 198 3.48 -7.03 -7.29
C ARG A 198 3.08 -5.67 -6.74
N PHE A 199 3.19 -5.47 -5.43
CA PHE A 199 2.88 -4.17 -4.84
C PHE A 199 3.83 -3.09 -5.38
N PHE A 200 5.15 -3.34 -5.35
CA PHE A 200 6.15 -2.38 -5.80
C PHE A 200 6.15 -2.14 -7.33
N GLU A 201 5.74 -3.09 -8.16
CA GLU A 201 5.58 -2.83 -9.61
C GLU A 201 4.42 -1.87 -9.92
N ASN A 202 3.48 -1.69 -8.99
CA ASN A 202 2.33 -0.81 -9.15
C ASN A 202 2.49 0.55 -8.45
N HIS A 203 3.67 0.86 -7.89
CA HIS A 203 3.97 2.09 -7.15
C HIS A 203 5.30 2.70 -7.59
#